data_AF-A0A3S2DAM1-F1
#
_entry.id   AF-A0A3S2DAM1-F1
#
_cell.length_a   1.000
_cell.length_b   1.000
_cell.length_c   1.000
_cell.angle_alpha   90.00
_cell.angle_beta   90.00
_cell.angle_gamma   90.00
#
_symmetry.space_group_name_H-M   'P 1'
#
loop_
_entity.id
_entity.type
_entity.pdbx_description
1 polymer ?
#
loop_
_entity_poly.entity_id
_entity_poly.type
_entity_poly.pdbx_seq_one_letter_code
_entity_poly.pdbx_strand_id
1 'polypeptide(L)'
;RKPRGGFFLQGLLVALSNPKTLIFFGAFFPQFISPQGNYSLQIAVMGLTAMIFAAFSDSTYALAAGRAGRLLSAGRIKLLSRISGSFMVGGGLWLAFSRSK
;
A
#
# COMPACT_ATOMS: atom_id res chain seq x y z
N ARG A 1 -19.58 -4.87 5.03
CA ARG A 1 -19.88 -5.86 6.09
C ARG A 1 -18.66 -5.92 7.01
N LYS A 2 -18.83 -5.92 8.35
CA LYS A 2 -17.69 -6.07 9.26
C LYS A 2 -17.09 -7.48 9.11
N PRO A 3 -15.76 -7.64 9.05
CA PRO A 3 -15.12 -8.95 8.94
C PRO A 3 -15.33 -9.79 10.21
N ARG A 4 -15.52 -11.11 10.04
CA ARG A 4 -15.53 -12.08 11.14
C ARG A 4 -14.09 -12.18 11.68
N GLY A 5 -13.81 -11.59 12.84
CA GLY A 5 -12.46 -11.49 13.43
C GLY A 5 -11.89 -10.06 13.52
N GLY A 6 -12.62 -9.04 13.03
CA GLY A 6 -12.22 -7.64 13.13
C GLY A 6 -11.24 -7.20 12.03
N PHE A 7 -11.11 -5.88 11.88
CA PHE A 7 -10.30 -5.28 10.82
C PHE A 7 -8.79 -5.54 10.99
N PHE A 8 -8.32 -5.69 12.23
CA PHE A 8 -6.92 -6.03 12.52
C PHE A 8 -6.54 -7.41 11.95
N LEU A 9 -7.31 -8.46 12.28
CA LEU A 9 -7.02 -9.80 11.79
C LEU A 9 -7.13 -9.89 10.27
N GLN A 10 -8.12 -9.23 9.68
CA GLN A 10 -8.24 -9.15 8.22
C GLN A 10 -7.01 -8.48 7.60
N GLY A 11 -6.58 -7.34 8.14
CA GLY A 11 -5.40 -6.61 7.67
C GLY A 11 -4.11 -7.44 7.80
N LEU A 12 -3.95 -8.11 8.95
CA LEU A 12 -2.81 -9.00 9.20
C LEU A 12 -2.76 -10.15 8.18
N LEU A 13 -3.88 -10.83 7.94
CA LEU A 13 -3.95 -11.92 6.97
C LEU A 13 -3.66 -11.43 5.55
N VAL A 14 -4.18 -10.26 5.16
CA VAL A 14 -3.88 -9.64 3.85
C VAL A 14 -2.40 -9.32 3.72
N ALA A 15 -1.79 -8.73 4.76
CA ALA A 15 -0.37 -8.39 4.76
C ALA A 15 0.51 -9.64 4.67
N LEU A 16 0.20 -10.69 5.44
CA LEU A 16 0.94 -11.96 5.40
C LEU A 16 0.78 -12.68 4.05
N SER A 17 -0.40 -12.60 3.43
CA SER A 17 -0.67 -13.24 2.14
C SER A 17 -0.02 -12.50 0.96
N ASN A 18 0.39 -11.25 1.14
CA ASN A 18 0.97 -10.43 0.10
C ASN A 18 2.49 -10.24 0.33
N PRO A 19 3.35 -11.07 -0.26
CA PRO A 19 4.79 -11.00 -0.03
C PRO A 19 5.46 -9.81 -0.74
N LYS A 20 4.70 -8.94 -1.43
CA LYS A 20 5.26 -7.83 -2.22
C LYS A 20 6.18 -6.95 -1.39
N THR A 21 5.78 -6.65 -0.15
CA THR A 21 6.56 -5.82 0.77
C THR A 21 7.85 -6.52 1.20
N LEU A 22 7.80 -7.82 1.48
CA LEU A 22 8.98 -8.62 1.82
C LEU A 22 9.97 -8.68 0.65
N ILE A 23 9.47 -8.92 -0.57
CA ILE A 23 10.29 -8.97 -1.78
C ILE A 23 10.93 -7.59 -2.04
N PHE A 24 10.15 -6.52 -1.92
CA PHE A 24 10.64 -5.15 -2.10
C PHE A 24 11.76 -4.81 -1.11
N PHE A 25 11.52 -4.97 0.19
CA PHE A 25 12.55 -4.66 1.19
C PHE A 25 13.73 -5.63 1.14
N GLY A 26 13.50 -6.91 0.83
CA GLY A 26 14.57 -7.89 0.63
C GLY A 26 15.54 -7.51 -0.50
N ALA A 27 15.04 -6.88 -1.57
CA ALA A 27 15.87 -6.39 -2.66
C ALA A 27 16.48 -5.00 -2.39
N PHE A 28 15.79 -4.16 -1.62
CA PHE A 28 16.16 -2.76 -1.41
C PHE A 28 17.10 -2.55 -0.23
N PHE A 29 16.82 -3.14 0.93
CA PHE A 29 17.59 -2.91 2.17
C PHE A 29 19.08 -3.26 2.06
N PRO A 30 19.49 -4.37 1.41
CA PRO A 30 20.91 -4.70 1.29
C PRO A 30 21.78 -3.60 0.68
N GLN A 31 21.20 -2.72 -0.15
CA GLN A 31 21.92 -1.62 -0.80
C GLN A 31 22.31 -0.49 0.17
N PHE A 32 21.69 -0.43 1.35
CA PHE A 32 21.92 0.61 2.36
C PHE A 32 22.57 0.07 3.64
N ILE A 33 22.79 -1.24 3.70
CA ILE A 33 23.40 -1.90 4.85
C ILE A 33 24.92 -1.86 4.70
N SER A 34 25.60 -1.37 5.75
CA SER A 34 27.04 -1.47 5.85
C SER A 34 27.44 -2.93 6.14
N PRO A 35 28.39 -3.52 5.37
CA PRO A 35 28.94 -4.84 5.69
C PRO A 35 29.68 -4.87 7.04
N GLN A 36 30.15 -3.71 7.50
CA GLN A 36 30.80 -3.53 8.78
C GLN A 36 29.76 -3.05 9.80
N GLY A 37 29.23 -3.97 10.62
CA GLY A 37 28.28 -3.65 11.69
C GLY A 37 27.31 -4.78 12.02
N ASN A 38 26.38 -4.52 12.94
CA ASN A 38 25.32 -5.48 13.30
C ASN A 38 24.17 -5.39 12.30
N TYR A 39 24.02 -6.42 11.46
CA TYR A 39 22.97 -6.52 10.45
C TYR A 39 21.56 -6.41 11.02
N SER A 40 21.28 -7.12 12.12
CA SER A 40 19.96 -7.15 12.74
C SER A 40 19.53 -5.77 13.22
N LEU A 41 20.46 -5.00 13.80
CA LEU A 41 20.16 -3.64 14.25
C LEU A 41 19.90 -2.69 13.07
N GLN A 42 20.71 -2.75 12.02
CA GLN A 42 20.51 -1.93 10.82
C GLN A 42 19.16 -2.22 10.15
N ILE A 43 18.83 -3.50 9.97
CA ILE A 43 17.55 -3.94 9.42
C ILE A 43 16.39 -3.51 10.32
N ALA A 44 16.51 -3.66 11.64
CA ALA A 44 15.47 -3.27 12.58
C ALA A 44 15.21 -1.75 12.53
N VAL A 45 16.26 -0.93 12.51
CA VAL A 45 16.13 0.54 12.41
C VAL A 45 15.45 0.92 11.10
N MET A 46 15.94 0.43 9.97
CA MET A 46 15.35 0.73 8.65
C MET A 46 13.90 0.27 8.55
N GLY A 47 13.61 -0.95 9.00
CA GLY A 47 12.27 -1.52 9.01
C GLY A 47 11.31 -0.73 9.89
N LEU A 48 11.73 -0.36 11.10
CA LEU A 48 10.94 0.47 12.01
C LEU A 48 10.69 1.86 11.43
N THR A 49 11.71 2.51 10.85
CA THR A 49 11.54 3.81 10.18
C THR A 49 10.52 3.70 9.05
N ALA A 50 10.64 2.69 8.19
CA ALA A 50 9.69 2.46 7.09
C ALA A 50 8.26 2.21 7.60
N MET A 51 8.10 1.41 8.66
CA MET A 51 6.80 1.13 9.27
C MET A 51 6.16 2.39 9.88
N ILE A 52 6.94 3.25 10.54
CA ILE A 52 6.44 4.52 11.10
C ILE A 52 5.93 5.43 9.97
N PHE A 53 6.72 5.56 8.89
CA PHE A 53 6.31 6.35 7.73
C PHE A 53 5.05 5.80 7.06
N ALA A 54 4.98 4.48 6.88
CA ALA A 54 3.80 3.82 6.31
C ALA A 54 2.57 4.05 7.19
N ALA A 55 2.67 3.79 8.50
CA ALA A 55 1.57 3.99 9.44
C ALA A 55 1.11 5.46 9.47
N PHE A 56 2.03 6.42 9.44
CA PHE A 56 1.70 7.84 9.40
C PHE A 56 0.99 8.24 8.11
N SER A 57 1.49 7.77 6.96
CA SER A 57 0.88 8.03 5.66
C SER A 57 -0.52 7.43 5.56
N ASP A 58 -0.66 6.14 5.88
CA ASP A 58 -1.93 5.41 5.83
C ASP A 58 -2.96 5.98 6.80
N SER A 59 -2.52 6.38 8.00
CA SER A 59 -3.41 7.02 8.99
C SER A 59 -3.90 8.38 8.49
N THR A 60 -3.01 9.18 7.91
CA THR A 60 -3.38 10.47 7.30
C THR A 60 -4.43 10.26 6.21
N TYR A 61 -4.21 9.30 5.30
CA TYR A 61 -5.17 8.96 4.26
C TYR A 61 -6.49 8.45 4.82
N ALA A 62 -6.46 7.55 5.82
CA ALA A 62 -7.66 7.00 6.43
C ALA A 62 -8.51 8.10 7.10
N LEU A 63 -7.86 9.04 7.81
CA LEU A 63 -8.53 10.17 8.44
C LEU A 63 -9.07 11.17 7.41
N ALA A 64 -8.31 11.46 6.35
CA ALA A 64 -8.75 12.33 5.26
C ALA A 64 -9.95 11.72 4.52
N ALA A 65 -9.87 10.45 4.16
CA ALA A 65 -10.95 9.71 3.50
C ALA A 65 -12.19 9.60 4.41
N GLY A 66 -12.01 9.38 5.71
CA GLY A 66 -13.10 9.34 6.68
C GLY A 66 -13.84 10.68 6.81
N ARG A 67 -13.15 11.81 6.64
CA ARG A 67 -13.76 13.15 6.61
C ARG A 67 -14.40 13.46 5.26
N ALA A 68 -13.67 13.28 4.16
CA ALA A 68 -14.15 13.54 2.81
C ALA A 68 -15.35 12.66 2.44
N GLY A 69 -15.35 11.39 2.86
CA GLY A 69 -16.44 10.46 2.64
C GLY A 69 -17.78 10.91 3.24
N ARG A 70 -17.77 11.68 4.34
CA ARG A 70 -19.00 12.27 4.91
C ARG A 70 -19.58 13.40 4.07
N LEU A 71 -18.77 14.03 3.22
CA LEU A 71 -19.15 15.16 2.37
C LEU A 71 -19.50 14.73 0.93
N LEU A 72 -19.26 13.47 0.58
CA LEU A 72 -19.47 12.94 -0.77
C LEU A 72 -20.84 12.26 -0.89
N SER A 73 -21.64 12.70 -1.85
CA SER A 73 -22.90 12.04 -2.20
C SER A 73 -22.63 10.71 -2.93
N ALA A 74 -23.62 9.81 -2.89
CA ALA A 74 -23.55 8.52 -3.60
C ALA A 74 -23.26 8.69 -5.11
N GLY A 75 -23.77 9.75 -5.73
CA GLY A 75 -23.49 10.09 -7.13
C GLY A 75 -22.01 10.43 -7.37
N ARG A 76 -21.38 11.21 -6.48
CA ARG A 76 -19.96 11.56 -6.58
C ARG A 76 -19.07 10.35 -6.34
N ILE A 77 -19.41 9.49 -5.39
CA ILE A 77 -18.68 8.23 -5.15
C ILE A 77 -18.74 7.35 -6.41
N LYS A 78 -19.92 7.20 -7.02
CA LYS A 78 -20.08 6.41 -8.26
C LYS A 78 -19.27 6.99 -9.42
N LEU A 79 -19.21 8.31 -9.56
CA LEU A 79 -18.39 8.98 -10.57
C LEU A 79 -16.89 8.72 -10.34
N LEU A 80 -16.42 8.87 -9.10
CA LEU A 80 -15.02 8.60 -8.74
C LEU A 80 -14.65 7.14 -9.02
N SER A 81 -15.51 6.18 -8.68
CA SER A 81 -15.29 4.76 -9.00
C SER A 81 -15.21 4.52 -10.50
N ARG A 82 -16.04 5.17 -11.32
CA ARG A 82 -15.99 5.06 -12.78
C ARG A 82 -14.69 5.64 -13.34
N ILE A 83 -14.28 6.82 -12.87
CA ILE A 83 -13.03 7.47 -13.28
C ILE A 83 -11.83 6.57 -12.96
N SER A 84 -11.75 6.08 -11.71
CA SER A 84 -10.68 5.17 -11.27
C SER A 84 -10.65 3.88 -12.10
N GLY A 85 -11.81 3.28 -12.37
CA GLY A 85 -11.92 2.10 -13.22
C GLY A 85 -11.48 2.37 -14.67
N SER A 86 -11.86 3.51 -15.24
CA SER A 86 -11.43 3.92 -16.58
C SER A 86 -9.92 4.10 -16.67
N PHE A 87 -9.29 4.67 -15.63
CA PHE A 87 -7.83 4.76 -15.57
C PHE A 87 -7.15 3.38 -15.49
N MET A 88 -7.72 2.44 -14.73
CA MET A 88 -7.19 1.07 -14.68
C MET A 88 -7.30 0.35 -16.04
N VAL A 89 -8.45 0.45 -16.71
CA VAL A 89 -8.65 -0.13 -18.05
C VAL A 89 -7.72 0.53 -19.06
N GLY A 90 -7.64 1.86 -19.06
CA GLY A 90 -6.74 2.61 -19.93
C GLY A 90 -5.26 2.24 -19.71
N GLY A 91 -4.84 2.11 -18.44
CA GLY A 91 -3.49 1.65 -18.10
C GLY A 91 -3.22 0.21 -18.56
N GLY A 92 -4.20 -0.69 -18.44
CA GLY A 92 -4.09 -2.06 -18.94
C GLY A 92 -3.96 -2.14 -20.46
N LEU A 93 -4.77 -1.36 -21.19
CA LEU A 93 -4.66 -1.24 -22.65
C LEU A 93 -3.31 -0.66 -23.05
N TRP A 94 -2.86 0.40 -22.37
CA TRP A 94 -1.56 1.01 -22.63
C TRP A 94 -0.41 0.02 -22.42
N LEU A 95 -0.44 -0.78 -21.34
CA LEU A 95 0.54 -1.84 -21.11
C LEU A 95 0.50 -2.94 -22.17
N ALA A 96 -0.69 -3.33 -22.64
CA ALA A 96 -0.84 -4.31 -23.70
C ALA A 96 -0.22 -3.82 -25.02
N PHE A 97 -0.44 -2.55 -25.37
CA PHE A 97 0.12 -1.96 -26.59
C PHE A 97 1.60 -1.58 -26.45
N SER A 98 2.09 -1.25 -25.26
CA SER A 98 3.52 -0.92 -25.04
C SER A 98 4.43 -2.15 -25.08
N ARG A 99 3.91 -3.34 -24.75
CA ARG A 99 4.64 -4.62 -24.90
C ARG A 99 4.51 -5.27 -26.27
N SER A 100 3.70 -4.69 -27.17
CA SER A 100 3.52 -5.16 -28.55
C SER A 100 4.49 -4.49 -29.55
N LYS A 101 5.48 -3.75 -29.05
CA LYS A 101 6.66 -3.29 -29.79
C LYS A 101 7.91 -3.86 -29.13
#